data_AF-A0A7W4I8S1-F1
#
_entry.id   AF-A0A7W4I8S1-F1
#
_cell.length_a   1.000
_cell.length_b   1.000
_cell.length_c   1.000
_cell.angle_alpha   90.00
_cell.angle_beta   90.00
_cell.angle_gamma   90.00
#
_symmetry.space_group_name_H-M   'P 1'
#
loop_
_entity.id
_entity.type
_entity.pdbx_description
1 polymer ?
#
loop_
_entity_poly.entity_id
_entity_poly.type
_entity_poly.pdbx_seq_one_letter_code
_entity_poly.pdbx_strand_id
1 'polypeptide(L)'
;MTDNQMTAPVSLSDAEISALTHLEVGVRVRADDLPPRTVTDSFGEILPGRRVWHRLSRLGLVQIPDEDPIDIDGEPFFFTPLVEITDAGRAALSASNRGSNHD
;
A
#
# COMPACT_ATOMS: atom_id res chain seq x y z
N MET A 1 -12.39 -0.92 30.55
CA MET A 1 -13.11 -1.59 29.46
C MET A 1 -12.53 -1.02 28.18
N THR A 2 -11.50 -1.65 27.62
CA THR A 2 -10.95 -1.28 26.33
C THR A 2 -11.28 -2.43 25.41
N ASP A 3 -12.25 -2.19 24.52
CA ASP A 3 -12.73 -3.17 23.57
C ASP A 3 -11.57 -3.67 22.71
N ASN A 4 -11.25 -4.94 22.94
CA ASN A 4 -10.40 -5.73 22.06
C ASN A 4 -11.21 -5.96 20.78
N GLN A 5 -11.19 -5.00 19.85
CA GLN A 5 -11.74 -5.21 18.53
C GLN A 5 -10.85 -6.21 17.81
N MET A 6 -11.20 -7.50 17.95
CA MET A 6 -10.86 -8.53 16.99
C MET A 6 -11.52 -8.12 15.66
N THR A 7 -10.86 -7.23 14.91
CA THR A 7 -11.16 -6.98 13.51
C THR A 7 -11.04 -8.31 12.77
N ALA A 8 -12.11 -8.72 12.09
CA ALA A 8 -12.11 -9.90 11.24
C ALA A 8 -10.88 -9.87 10.30
N PRO A 9 -10.27 -11.02 9.99
CA PRO A 9 -9.11 -11.07 9.11
C PRO A 9 -9.49 -10.42 7.77
N VAL A 10 -8.78 -9.36 7.40
CA VAL A 10 -8.99 -8.68 6.13
C VAL A 10 -8.57 -9.63 5.02
N SER A 11 -9.52 -10.11 4.22
CA SER A 11 -9.22 -10.90 3.03
C SER A 11 -8.66 -9.96 1.95
N LEU A 12 -7.41 -10.18 1.58
CA LEU A 12 -6.72 -9.44 0.53
C LEU A 12 -6.75 -10.24 -0.78
N SER A 13 -6.88 -9.52 -1.89
CA SER A 13 -6.69 -10.05 -3.25
C SER A 13 -5.20 -10.15 -3.60
N ASP A 14 -4.86 -10.92 -4.64
CA ASP A 14 -3.47 -11.08 -5.11
C ASP A 14 -2.80 -9.74 -5.44
N ALA A 15 -3.56 -8.79 -6.02
CA ALA A 15 -3.05 -7.46 -6.33
C ALA A 15 -2.78 -6.62 -5.08
N GLU A 16 -3.58 -6.79 -4.02
CA GLU A 16 -3.36 -6.14 -2.73
C GLU A 16 -2.16 -6.76 -1.98
N ILE A 17 -2.02 -8.09 -2.05
CA ILE A 17 -0.86 -8.80 -1.49
C ILE A 17 0.43 -8.37 -2.20
N SER A 18 0.42 -8.32 -3.54
CA SER A 18 1.54 -7.84 -4.34
C SER A 18 1.91 -6.39 -4.00
N ALA A 19 0.92 -5.50 -3.87
CA ALA A 19 1.13 -4.12 -3.47
C ALA A 19 1.83 -3.99 -2.11
N LEU A 20 1.34 -4.70 -1.09
CA LEU A 20 1.95 -4.69 0.25
C LEU A 20 3.34 -5.32 0.24
N THR A 21 3.54 -6.38 -0.55
CA THR A 21 4.85 -7.04 -0.71
C THR A 21 5.89 -6.09 -1.29
N HIS A 22 5.54 -5.31 -2.31
CA HIS A 22 6.44 -4.30 -2.89
C HIS A 22 6.92 -3.31 -1.82
N LEU A 23 6.02 -2.82 -0.97
CA LEU A 23 6.39 -1.89 0.10
C LEU A 23 7.22 -2.56 1.20
N GLU A 24 6.92 -3.82 1.55
CA GLU A 24 7.65 -4.58 2.57
C GLU A 24 9.12 -4.79 2.18
N VAL A 25 9.40 -5.08 0.90
CA VAL A 25 10.76 -5.25 0.39
C VAL A 25 11.47 -3.91 0.10
N GLY A 26 10.81 -2.78 0.36
CA GLY A 26 11.39 -1.44 0.24
C GLY A 26 11.29 -0.80 -1.15
N VAL A 27 10.41 -1.29 -2.03
CA VAL A 27 10.13 -0.61 -3.31
C VAL A 27 9.48 0.74 -3.02
N ARG A 28 10.08 1.79 -3.57
CA ARG A 28 9.52 3.15 -3.50
C ARG A 28 8.42 3.31 -4.52
N VAL A 29 7.19 3.39 -4.06
CA VAL A 29 6.01 3.61 -4.90
C VAL A 29 5.63 5.09 -4.82
N ARG A 30 5.69 5.80 -5.95
CA ARG A 30 5.24 7.20 -6.04
C ARG A 30 3.73 7.22 -6.25
N ALA A 31 3.00 7.97 -5.43
CA ALA A 31 1.54 8.02 -5.56
C ALA A 31 1.08 8.63 -6.90
N ASP A 32 1.88 9.53 -7.48
CA ASP A 32 1.57 10.18 -8.76
C ASP A 32 1.75 9.26 -9.97
N ASP A 33 2.65 8.27 -9.86
CA ASP A 33 3.05 7.36 -10.95
C ASP A 33 2.29 6.02 -10.91
N LEU A 34 1.21 5.96 -10.13
CA LEU A 34 0.41 4.74 -10.03
C LEU A 34 -0.37 4.49 -11.33
N PRO A 35 -0.28 3.28 -11.90
CA PRO A 35 -1.00 2.96 -13.13
C PRO A 35 -2.52 3.05 -12.91
N PRO A 36 -3.30 3.49 -13.90
CA PRO A 36 -4.74 3.71 -13.74
C PRO A 36 -5.51 2.41 -13.46
N ARG A 37 -4.97 1.26 -13.86
CA ARG A 37 -5.55 -0.07 -13.65
C ARG A 37 -4.44 -1.04 -13.25
N THR A 38 -4.81 -2.11 -12.55
CA THR A 38 -3.89 -3.22 -12.30
C THR A 38 -3.54 -3.88 -13.62
N VAL A 39 -2.25 -4.09 -13.86
CA VAL A 39 -1.75 -4.77 -15.06
C VAL A 39 -0.77 -5.86 -14.64
N THR A 40 -0.58 -6.84 -15.52
CA THR A 40 0.49 -7.82 -15.39
C THR A 40 1.54 -7.47 -16.42
N ASP A 41 2.80 -7.39 -16.02
CA ASP A 41 3.89 -7.09 -16.94
C ASP A 41 4.33 -8.33 -17.74
N SER A 42 5.31 -8.17 -18.62
CA SER A 42 5.85 -9.26 -19.45
C SER A 42 6.58 -10.35 -18.66
N PHE A 43 6.91 -10.10 -17.39
CA PHE A 43 7.54 -11.07 -16.48
C PHE A 43 6.53 -11.79 -15.59
N GLY A 44 5.24 -11.43 -15.70
CA GLY A 44 4.17 -12.01 -14.89
C GLY A 44 3.97 -11.28 -13.56
N GLU A 45 4.65 -10.16 -13.31
CA GLU A 45 4.49 -9.39 -12.09
C GLU A 45 3.20 -8.57 -12.13
N ILE A 46 2.45 -8.59 -11.03
CA ILE A 46 1.25 -7.76 -10.88
C ILE A 46 1.69 -6.36 -10.49
N LEU A 47 1.40 -5.38 -11.34
CA LEU A 47 1.56 -3.97 -11.05
C LEU A 47 0.22 -3.41 -10.55
N PRO A 48 0.08 -3.11 -9.24
CA PRO A 48 -1.20 -2.72 -8.66
C PRO A 48 -1.61 -1.32 -9.14
N GLY A 49 -2.85 -1.20 -9.62
CA GLY A 49 -3.39 0.08 -10.07
C GLY A 49 -3.90 0.97 -8.95
N ARG A 50 -4.18 2.24 -9.28
CA ARG A 50 -4.69 3.27 -8.34
C ARG A 50 -5.84 2.80 -7.43
N ARG A 51 -6.77 1.99 -7.96
CA ARG A 51 -7.91 1.46 -7.17
C ARG A 51 -7.46 0.56 -6.03
N VAL A 52 -6.42 -0.24 -6.22
CA VAL A 52 -5.85 -1.11 -5.19
C VAL A 52 -5.26 -0.26 -4.08
N TRP A 53 -4.40 0.71 -4.44
CA TRP A 53 -3.77 1.62 -3.48
C TRP A 53 -4.78 2.44 -2.67
N HIS A 54 -5.82 2.98 -3.33
CA HIS A 54 -6.89 3.68 -2.61
C HIS A 54 -7.65 2.77 -1.64
N ARG A 55 -7.92 1.51 -2.03
CA ARG A 55 -8.58 0.56 -1.15
C ARG A 55 -7.70 0.24 0.06
N LEU A 56 -6.42 -0.06 -0.15
CA LEU A 56 -5.46 -0.31 0.93
C LEU A 56 -5.36 0.88 1.88
N SER A 57 -5.35 2.11 1.35
CA SER A 57 -5.34 3.33 2.15
C SER A 57 -6.63 3.49 2.98
N ARG A 58 -7.80 3.23 2.39
CA ARG A 58 -9.09 3.24 3.11
C ARG A 58 -9.19 2.18 4.20
N LEU A 59 -8.45 1.08 4.07
CA LEU A 59 -8.34 0.02 5.08
C LEU A 59 -7.27 0.33 6.14
N GLY A 60 -6.55 1.46 6.02
CA GLY A 60 -5.47 1.82 6.94
C GLY A 60 -4.22 0.95 6.81
N LEU A 61 -4.07 0.20 5.72
CA LEU A 61 -2.95 -0.73 5.49
C LEU A 61 -1.75 -0.04 4.84
N VAL A 62 -2.00 1.07 4.15
CA VAL A 62 -0.96 1.95 3.62
C VAL A 62 -1.33 3.40 3.91
N GLN A 63 -0.32 4.26 3.96
CA GLN A 63 -0.46 5.69 4.05
C GLN A 63 0.11 6.32 2.78
N ILE A 64 -0.60 7.31 2.25
CA ILE A 64 -0.09 8.21 1.21
C ILE A 64 0.07 9.55 1.93
N PRO A 65 1.30 9.95 2.29
CA PRO A 65 1.53 11.22 2.96
C PRO A 65 1.09 12.36 2.03
N ASP A 66 0.34 13.30 2.60
CA ASP A 66 0.04 14.58 1.99
C ASP A 66 0.98 15.58 2.65
N GLU A 67 2.02 15.99 1.93
CA GLU A 67 3.03 16.92 2.43
C GLU A 67 2.77 18.30 1.83
N ASP A 68 2.60 19.29 2.70
CA ASP A 68 2.51 20.69 2.26
C ASP A 68 3.83 21.11 1.61
N PRO A 69 3.78 21.90 0.51
CA PRO A 69 4.99 22.43 -0.09
C PRO A 69 5.74 23.31 0.91
N ILE A 70 7.06 23.24 0.88
CA ILE A 70 7.93 24.13 1.66
C ILE A 70 8.40 25.28 0.78
N ASP A 71 8.51 26.47 1.37
CA ASP A 71 9.10 27.63 0.71
C ASP A 71 10.63 27.52 0.75
N ILE A 72 11.26 27.50 -0.43
CA ILE A 72 12.71 27.57 -0.60
C ILE A 72 13.01 28.84 -1.39
N ASP A 73 13.51 29.87 -0.72
CA ASP A 73 13.91 31.16 -1.30
C ASP A 73 12.80 31.88 -2.11
N GLY A 74 11.54 31.75 -1.70
CA GLY A 74 10.38 32.35 -2.34
C GLY A 74 9.70 31.45 -3.38
N GLU A 75 10.19 30.23 -3.58
CA GLU A 75 9.65 29.25 -4.52
C GLU A 75 9.13 28.00 -3.79
N PRO A 76 7.92 27.50 -4.14
CA PRO A 76 7.37 26.31 -3.52
C PRO A 76 8.06 25.03 -4.02
N PHE A 77 8.57 24.23 -3.09
CA PHE A 77 9.11 22.89 -3.34
C PHE A 77 8.10 21.83 -2.89
N PHE A 78 7.70 20.95 -3.83
CA PHE A 78 6.77 19.86 -3.59
C PHE A 78 7.52 18.53 -3.46
N PHE A 79 7.34 17.84 -2.34
CA PHE A 79 7.84 16.47 -2.19
C PHE A 79 7.02 15.52 -3.06
N THR A 80 7.67 14.51 -3.63
CA THR A 80 6.95 13.43 -4.31
C THR A 80 6.37 12.49 -3.26
N PRO A 81 5.03 12.36 -3.15
CA PRO A 81 4.42 11.51 -2.14
C PRO A 81 4.79 10.04 -2.40
N LEU A 82 5.41 9.41 -1.42
CA LEU A 82 5.74 7.99 -1.44
C LEU A 82 4.73 7.21 -0.62
N VAL A 83 4.20 6.12 -1.17
CA VAL A 83 3.30 5.24 -0.43
C VAL A 83 4.10 4.50 0.63
N GLU A 84 3.59 4.47 1.86
CA GLU A 84 4.20 3.82 3.01
C GLU A 84 3.29 2.71 3.54
N ILE A 85 3.87 1.58 3.95
CA ILE A 85 3.12 0.49 4.58
C ILE A 85 3.00 0.76 6.09
N THR A 86 1.80 0.61 6.63
CA THR A 86 1.55 0.76 8.07
C THR A 86 1.82 -0.54 8.81
N ASP A 87 1.92 -0.50 10.14
CA ASP A 87 2.02 -1.71 10.96
C ASP A 87 0.84 -2.67 10.74
N ALA A 88 -0.37 -2.11 10.55
CA ALA A 88 -1.55 -2.89 10.19
C ALA A 88 -1.41 -3.55 8.82
N GLY A 89 -0.81 -2.86 7.84
CA GLY A 89 -0.46 -3.43 6.53
C GLY A 89 0.49 -4.62 6.63
N ARG A 90 1.57 -4.49 7.42
CA ARG A 90 2.54 -5.59 7.63
C ARG A 90 1.90 -6.79 8.32
N ALA A 91 1.04 -6.53 9.31
CA ALA A 91 0.29 -7.57 10.01
C ALA A 91 -0.69 -8.30 9.07
N ALA A 92 -1.41 -7.56 8.23
CA ALA A 92 -2.34 -8.12 7.24
C ALA A 92 -1.62 -8.97 6.20
N LEU A 93 -0.50 -8.48 5.64
CA LEU A 93 0.33 -9.24 4.69
C LEU A 93 0.85 -10.55 5.33
N SER A 94 1.32 -10.47 6.57
CA SER A 94 1.80 -11.64 7.32
C SER A 94 0.70 -12.66 7.62
N ALA A 95 -0.56 -12.22 7.75
CA ALA A 95 -1.71 -13.10 7.94
C ALA A 95 -2.08 -13.81 6.62
N SER A 96 -2.08 -13.08 5.49
CA SER A 96 -2.34 -13.63 4.17
C SER A 96 -1.33 -14.72 3.78
N ASN A 97 -0.04 -14.48 4.01
CA ASN A 97 1.01 -15.47 3.70
C ASN A 97 0.91 -16.76 4.53
N ARG A 98 0.30 -16.70 5.72
CA ARG A 98 0.08 -17.88 6.57
C ARG A 98 -1.12 -18.71 6.14
N GLY A 99 -2.12 -18.09 5.51
CA GLY A 99 -3.31 -18.77 5.00
C GLY A 99 -3.07 -19.59 3.73
N SER A 100 -2.06 -19.24 2.92
CA SER A 100 -1.74 -19.93 1.66
C SER A 100 -1.01 -21.27 1.79
N ASN A 101 -0.67 -21.71 3.01
CA ASN A 101 0.01 -23.00 3.28
C ASN A 101 -0.97 -24.14 3.67
N HIS A 102 -2.24 -24.03 3.28
CA HIS A 102 -3.26 -25.05 3.54
C HIS A 102 -4.19 -25.21 2.32
N ASP A 103 -3.65 -25.78 1.25
CA ASP A 103 -4.41 -26.51 0.21
C ASP A 103 -3.51 -27.57 -0.44
#